data_AF-A0A3D4JWC7-F1
#
_entry.id   AF-A0A3D4JWC7-F1
#
_cell.length_a   1.000
_cell.length_b   1.000
_cell.length_c   1.000
_cell.angle_alpha   90.00
_cell.angle_beta   90.00
_cell.angle_gamma   90.00
#
_symmetry.space_group_name_H-M   'P 1'
#
loop_
_entity.id
_entity.type
_entity.pdbx_description
1 polymer ?
#
loop_
_entity_poly.entity_id
_entity_poly.type
_entity_poly.pdbx_seq_one_letter_code
_entity_poly.pdbx_strand_id
1 'polypeptide(L)'
;MNREVEFGILDLFFKINVSRPEVTRIVVKTNDDNEIILPETQQYLVYIENKDGTKIRLYDSVMVFKKNLHTQKPFEMVLKSYDFTDHRLFFNGNYQKIKSITYTGLLTIINKDHQKTFSLVDKVWMIMNQIFEQKTFLITQLGIVVNKEDLS
;
A
#
# COMPACT_ATOMS: atom_id res chain seq x y z
N MET A 1 -23.72 25.96 -42.04
CA MET A 1 -24.51 25.99 -40.79
C MET A 1 -23.63 25.38 -39.70
N ASN A 2 -22.85 26.23 -39.01
CA ASN A 2 -21.91 25.79 -37.97
C ASN A 2 -22.70 25.34 -36.75
N ARG A 3 -22.51 24.09 -36.32
CA ARG A 3 -22.94 23.66 -34.99
C ARG A 3 -21.89 24.16 -34.01
N GLU A 4 -22.23 25.17 -33.22
CA GLU A 4 -21.44 25.53 -32.04
C GLU A 4 -21.46 24.32 -31.11
N VAL A 5 -20.28 23.73 -30.91
CA VAL A 5 -20.08 22.66 -29.95
C VAL A 5 -19.90 23.34 -28.59
N GLU A 6 -20.88 23.17 -27.71
CA GLU A 6 -20.80 23.67 -26.34
C GLU A 6 -19.83 22.76 -25.55
N PHE A 7 -18.65 23.30 -25.23
CA PHE A 7 -17.63 22.58 -24.46
C PHE A 7 -17.84 22.81 -22.97
N GLY A 8 -18.50 21.86 -22.29
CA GLY A 8 -18.70 21.88 -20.84
C GLY A 8 -17.46 21.46 -20.05
N ILE A 9 -17.21 22.17 -18.95
CA ILE A 9 -16.29 21.77 -17.87
C ILE A 9 -16.94 20.61 -17.09
N LEU A 10 -16.16 19.56 -16.82
CA LEU A 10 -16.61 18.44 -15.97
C LEU A 10 -15.90 18.53 -14.62
N ASP A 11 -16.67 18.82 -13.57
CA ASP A 11 -16.21 18.74 -12.19
C ASP A 11 -16.58 17.38 -11.60
N LEU A 12 -15.56 16.62 -11.18
CA LEU A 12 -15.76 15.35 -10.48
C LEU A 12 -15.39 15.52 -9.00
N PHE A 13 -16.34 15.19 -8.14
CA PHE A 13 -16.17 15.15 -6.69
C PHE A 13 -16.02 13.70 -6.24
N PHE A 14 -14.83 13.34 -5.79
CA PHE A 14 -14.57 12.01 -5.24
C PHE A 14 -14.36 12.10 -3.73
N LYS A 15 -15.19 11.37 -2.98
CA LYS A 15 -14.98 11.11 -1.56
C LYS A 15 -14.22 9.80 -1.41
N ILE A 16 -12.94 9.87 -1.06
CA ILE A 16 -12.10 8.69 -0.86
C ILE A 16 -11.91 8.47 0.63
N ASN A 17 -12.47 7.38 1.15
CA ASN A 17 -12.22 6.94 2.52
C ASN A 17 -11.06 5.93 2.48
N VAL A 18 -9.91 6.31 3.03
CA VAL A 18 -8.74 5.43 3.11
C VAL A 18 -8.68 4.81 4.49
N SER A 19 -8.84 3.49 4.58
CA SER A 19 -8.60 2.74 5.82
C SER A 19 -7.10 2.48 6.00
N ARG A 20 -6.53 2.85 7.15
CA ARG A 20 -5.12 2.65 7.47
C ARG A 20 -4.97 1.90 8.81
N PRO A 21 -4.38 0.70 8.82
CA PRO A 21 -4.08 0.01 10.07
C PRO A 21 -2.83 0.60 10.72
N GLU A 22 -2.91 0.87 12.02
CA GLU A 22 -1.84 1.45 12.82
C GLU A 22 -1.48 0.50 13.96
N VAL A 23 -0.19 0.20 14.12
CA VAL A 23 0.31 -0.63 15.22
C VAL A 23 0.87 0.30 16.28
N THR A 24 0.27 0.28 17.46
CA THR A 24 0.62 1.18 18.56
C THR A 24 1.61 0.56 19.52
N ARG A 25 1.60 -0.78 19.66
CA ARG A 25 2.50 -1.48 20.57
C ARG A 25 2.81 -2.90 20.09
N ILE A 26 4.06 -3.30 20.27
CA ILE A 26 4.53 -4.67 20.08
C ILE A 26 5.23 -5.09 21.36
N VAL A 27 4.72 -6.14 22.02
CA VAL A 27 5.27 -6.69 23.25
C VAL A 27 5.65 -8.13 23.02
N VAL A 28 6.93 -8.44 23.20
CA VAL A 28 7.44 -9.80 23.14
C VAL A 28 7.56 -10.32 24.57
N LYS A 29 7.01 -11.50 24.81
CA LYS A 29 7.13 -12.19 26.09
C LYS A 29 8.19 -13.29 25.97
N THR A 30 9.21 -13.25 26.83
CA THR A 30 10.25 -14.28 26.86
C THR A 30 9.79 -15.53 27.62
N ASN A 31 10.56 -16.62 27.52
CA ASN A 31 10.29 -17.81 28.33
C ASN A 31 10.49 -17.59 29.83
N ASP A 32 11.31 -16.61 30.20
CA ASP A 32 11.56 -16.20 31.59
C ASP A 32 10.52 -15.18 32.07
N ASP A 33 9.39 -15.06 31.38
CA ASP A 33 8.30 -14.10 31.61
C ASP A 33 8.71 -12.61 31.57
N ASN A 34 9.89 -12.29 31.03
CA ASN A 34 10.30 -10.90 30.79
C ASN A 34 9.58 -10.33 29.57
N GLU A 35 9.31 -9.02 29.60
CA GLU A 35 8.72 -8.29 28.47
C GLU A 35 9.77 -7.47 27.73
N ILE A 36 9.81 -7.60 26.41
CA ILE A 36 10.62 -6.77 25.52
C ILE A 36 9.65 -5.95 24.66
N ILE A 37 9.72 -4.63 24.78
CA ILE A 37 8.92 -3.72 23.97
C ILE A 37 9.69 -3.42 22.69
N LEU A 38 9.08 -3.70 21.54
CA LEU A 38 9.67 -3.44 20.24
C LEU A 38 8.97 -2.25 19.57
N PRO A 39 9.71 -1.24 19.09
CA PRO A 39 9.15 -0.20 18.25
C PRO A 39 8.87 -0.74 16.84
N GLU A 40 7.75 -0.35 16.23
CA GLU A 40 7.41 -0.75 14.86
C GLU A 40 8.49 -0.34 13.84
N THR A 41 9.21 0.74 14.08
CA THR A 41 10.30 1.22 13.22
C THR A 41 11.45 0.21 13.07
N GLN A 42 11.62 -0.70 14.03
CA GLN A 42 12.65 -1.74 14.00
C GLN A 42 12.17 -3.04 13.33
N GLN A 43 10.97 -3.09 12.77
CA GLN A 43 10.39 -4.30 12.16
C GLN A 43 11.23 -4.94 11.05
N TYR A 44 12.13 -4.17 10.42
CA TYR A 44 13.03 -4.65 9.36
C TYR A 44 14.37 -5.20 9.89
N LEU A 45 14.70 -4.94 11.16
CA LEU A 45 15.95 -5.33 11.80
C LEU A 45 15.77 -6.53 12.74
N VAL A 46 14.53 -6.87 13.06
CA VAL A 46 14.16 -7.95 13.99
C VAL A 46 13.69 -9.18 13.23
N TYR A 47 14.22 -10.33 13.62
CA TYR A 47 13.86 -11.63 13.05
C TYR A 47 13.45 -12.60 14.17
N ILE A 48 12.46 -13.42 13.87
CA ILE A 48 11.98 -14.52 14.70
C ILE A 48 12.47 -15.79 14.01
N GLU A 49 13.28 -16.59 14.68
CA GLU A 49 13.87 -17.79 14.10
C GLU A 49 13.30 -19.03 14.78
N ASN A 50 12.90 -20.01 13.98
CA ASN A 50 12.44 -21.31 14.48
C ASN A 50 13.63 -22.26 14.75
N LYS A 51 13.34 -23.45 15.31
CA LYS A 51 14.36 -24.49 15.56
C LYS A 51 15.10 -24.95 14.30
N ASP A 52 14.44 -24.90 13.15
CA ASP A 52 15.00 -25.33 11.86
C ASP A 52 15.86 -24.26 11.18
N GLY A 53 16.05 -23.09 11.81
CA GLY A 53 16.82 -21.97 11.27
C GLY A 53 16.04 -21.11 10.26
N THR A 54 14.75 -21.37 10.06
CA THR A 54 13.85 -20.53 9.25
C THR A 54 13.62 -19.22 9.97
N LYS A 55 13.82 -18.12 9.26
CA LYS A 55 13.71 -16.75 9.79
C LYS A 55 12.46 -16.08 9.25
N ILE A 56 11.64 -15.59 10.17
CA ILE A 56 10.46 -14.77 9.91
C ILE A 56 10.82 -13.33 10.27
N ARG A 57 10.63 -12.37 9.37
CA ARG A 57 10.86 -10.96 9.71
C ARG A 57 9.74 -10.48 10.62
N LEU A 58 10.05 -9.61 11.58
CA LEU A 58 9.01 -8.99 12.39
C LEU A 58 8.00 -8.23 11.52
N TYR A 59 8.47 -7.61 10.43
CA TYR A 59 7.62 -6.99 9.40
C TYR A 59 6.52 -7.93 8.88
N ASP A 60 6.85 -9.18 8.57
CA ASP A 60 5.88 -10.12 8.00
C ASP A 60 4.78 -10.44 9.02
N SER A 61 5.17 -10.65 10.29
CA SER A 61 4.22 -10.86 11.39
C SER A 61 3.35 -9.62 11.66
N VAL A 62 3.94 -8.42 11.62
CA VAL A 62 3.20 -7.14 11.71
C VAL A 62 2.19 -7.02 10.57
N MET A 63 2.55 -7.42 9.35
CA MET A 63 1.67 -7.35 8.19
C MET A 63 0.46 -8.30 8.33
N VAL A 64 0.67 -9.49 8.92
CA VAL A 64 -0.42 -10.41 9.28
C VAL A 64 -1.40 -9.75 10.27
N PHE A 65 -0.87 -9.06 11.29
CA PHE A 65 -1.70 -8.32 12.24
C PHE A 65 -2.45 -7.14 11.57
N LYS A 66 -1.78 -6.35 10.72
CA LYS A 66 -2.41 -5.26 9.97
C LYS A 66 -3.53 -5.76 9.05
N LYS A 67 -3.35 -6.91 8.40
CA LYS A 67 -4.42 -7.56 7.62
C LYS A 67 -5.62 -7.92 8.50
N ASN A 68 -5.39 -8.35 9.74
CA ASN A 68 -6.47 -8.61 10.69
C ASN A 68 -7.18 -7.32 11.14
N LEU A 69 -6.47 -6.19 11.28
CA LEU A 69 -7.10 -4.90 11.63
C LEU A 69 -8.11 -4.43 10.57
N HIS A 70 -7.91 -4.75 9.30
CA HIS A 70 -8.88 -4.39 8.24
C HIS A 70 -10.26 -5.04 8.41
N THR A 71 -10.38 -6.10 9.22
CA THR A 71 -11.69 -6.73 9.51
C THR A 71 -12.34 -6.19 10.77
N GLN A 72 -11.71 -5.23 11.46
CA GLN A 72 -12.14 -4.72 12.75
C GLN A 72 -12.86 -3.38 12.60
N LYS A 73 -13.59 -2.97 13.65
CA LYS A 73 -14.24 -1.66 13.65
C LYS A 73 -13.18 -0.54 13.67
N PRO A 74 -13.40 0.55 12.91
CA PRO A 74 -12.52 1.70 12.95
C PRO A 74 -12.41 2.30 14.35
N PHE A 75 -11.22 2.78 14.69
CA PHE A 75 -10.87 3.42 15.96
C PHE A 75 -11.01 2.55 17.21
N GLU A 76 -11.29 1.25 17.05
CA GLU A 76 -11.30 0.29 18.14
C GLU A 76 -9.89 -0.30 18.34
N MET A 77 -9.44 -0.32 19.59
CA MET A 77 -8.17 -0.92 19.97
C MET A 77 -8.29 -2.44 19.97
N VAL A 78 -7.45 -3.10 19.18
CA VAL A 78 -7.42 -4.54 19.04
C VAL A 78 -6.08 -5.05 19.52
N LEU A 79 -6.12 -6.09 20.34
CA LEU A 79 -4.96 -6.78 20.87
C LEU A 79 -4.99 -8.23 20.40
N LYS A 80 -3.87 -8.71 19.85
CA LYS A 80 -3.74 -10.09 19.40
C LYS A 80 -2.36 -10.63 19.74
N SER A 81 -2.35 -11.77 20.44
CA SER A 81 -1.14 -12.50 20.78
C SER A 81 -0.96 -13.67 19.82
N TYR A 82 0.29 -13.90 19.43
CA TYR A 82 0.71 -15.04 18.61
C TYR A 82 1.75 -15.82 19.38
N ASP A 83 1.52 -17.12 19.54
CA ASP A 83 2.44 -18.01 20.23
C ASP A 83 3.59 -18.40 19.30
N PHE A 84 4.80 -18.36 19.86
CA PHE A 84 6.05 -18.66 19.18
C PHE A 84 6.82 -19.69 19.99
N THR A 85 6.15 -20.81 20.32
CA THR A 85 6.79 -21.94 21.00
C THR A 85 8.03 -22.36 20.24
N ASP A 86 9.15 -22.52 20.94
CA ASP A 86 10.43 -22.93 20.36
C ASP A 86 11.11 -21.95 19.40
N HIS A 87 10.69 -20.68 19.37
CA HIS A 87 11.36 -19.66 18.58
C HIS A 87 12.31 -18.80 19.43
N ARG A 88 13.26 -18.16 18.74
CA ARG A 88 14.12 -17.12 19.31
C ARG A 88 13.98 -15.82 18.53
N LEU A 89 13.94 -14.71 19.24
CA LEU A 89 14.00 -13.36 18.69
C LEU A 89 15.46 -12.93 18.57
N PHE A 90 15.87 -12.52 17.38
CA PHE A 90 17.11 -11.79 17.18
C PHE A 90 16.83 -10.29 17.28
N PHE A 91 17.39 -9.66 18.31
CA PHE A 91 17.23 -8.23 18.57
C PHE A 91 18.50 -7.65 19.21
N ASN A 92 18.93 -6.47 18.73
CA ASN A 92 20.15 -5.80 19.22
C ASN A 92 21.40 -6.70 19.28
N GLY A 93 21.57 -7.58 18.29
CA GLY A 93 22.73 -8.48 18.22
C GLY A 93 22.64 -9.73 19.11
N ASN A 94 21.55 -9.90 19.87
CA ASN A 94 21.37 -11.01 20.79
C ASN A 94 20.18 -11.87 20.39
N TYR A 95 20.25 -13.16 20.73
CA TYR A 95 19.15 -14.10 20.61
C TYR A 95 18.49 -14.30 21.97
N GLN A 96 17.18 -14.09 22.02
CA GLN A 96 16.36 -14.36 23.21
C GLN A 96 15.29 -15.39 22.88
N LYS A 97 15.12 -16.42 23.72
CA LYS A 97 14.00 -17.35 23.57
C LYS A 97 12.69 -16.63 23.91
N ILE A 98 11.68 -16.81 23.05
CA ILE A 98 10.39 -16.15 23.19
C ILE A 98 9.25 -17.14 23.32
N LYS A 99 8.20 -16.72 24.01
CA LYS A 99 6.97 -17.47 24.22
C LYS A 99 5.89 -16.97 23.27
N SER A 100 5.70 -15.66 23.20
CA SER A 100 4.68 -15.04 22.36
C SER A 100 5.03 -13.60 21.99
N ILE A 101 4.36 -13.10 20.97
CA ILE A 101 4.38 -11.69 20.59
C ILE A 101 2.95 -11.17 20.54
N THR A 102 2.70 -10.11 21.30
CA THR A 102 1.42 -9.43 21.37
C THR A 102 1.49 -8.10 20.61
N TYR A 103 0.59 -7.93 19.67
CA TYR A 103 0.42 -6.71 18.89
C TYR A 103 -0.83 -5.98 19.36
N THR A 104 -0.71 -4.68 19.51
CA THR A 104 -1.82 -3.77 19.78
C THR A 104 -1.89 -2.74 18.65
N GLY A 105 -3.09 -2.45 18.17
CA GLY A 105 -3.29 -1.48 17.11
C GLY A 105 -4.76 -1.18 16.86
N LEU A 106 -5.03 -0.32 15.89
CA LEU A 106 -6.38 0.05 15.49
C LEU A 106 -6.44 0.33 13.98
N LEU A 107 -7.65 0.28 13.42
CA LEU A 107 -7.90 0.71 12.05
C LEU A 107 -8.34 2.18 12.06
N THR A 108 -7.59 3.08 11.44
CA THR A 108 -8.01 4.48 11.24
C THR A 108 -8.68 4.64 9.88
N ILE A 109 -9.59 5.61 9.75
CA ILE A 109 -10.16 6.04 8.48
C ILE A 109 -9.78 7.49 8.25
N ILE A 110 -9.16 7.77 7.11
CA ILE A 110 -8.80 9.12 6.67
C ILE A 110 -9.70 9.47 5.50
N ASN A 111 -10.50 10.53 5.64
CA ASN A 111 -11.30 11.08 4.55
C ASN A 111 -10.40 12.01 3.72
N LYS A 112 -10.24 11.70 2.44
CA LYS A 112 -9.63 12.60 1.46
C LYS A 112 -10.67 12.97 0.43
N ASP A 113 -11.22 14.17 0.58
CA ASP A 113 -12.10 14.76 -0.41
C ASP A 113 -11.23 15.36 -1.52
N HIS A 114 -11.40 14.86 -2.73
CA HIS A 114 -10.68 15.35 -3.91
C HIS A 114 -11.68 15.88 -4.92
N GLN A 115 -11.53 17.16 -5.26
CA GLN A 115 -12.17 17.76 -6.43
C GLN A 115 -11.17 17.72 -7.59
N LYS A 116 -11.54 17.06 -8.69
CA LYS A 116 -10.80 17.10 -9.95
C LYS A 116 -11.65 17.78 -11.00
N THR A 117 -11.17 18.90 -11.51
CA THR A 117 -11.74 19.59 -12.67
C THR A 117 -10.99 19.13 -13.91
N PHE A 118 -11.70 18.51 -14.86
CA PHE A 118 -11.13 18.13 -16.14
C PHE A 118 -11.26 19.28 -17.12
N SER A 119 -10.13 19.85 -17.53
CA SER A 119 -10.10 20.96 -18.47
C SER A 119 -10.34 20.45 -19.91
N LEU A 120 -10.62 21.38 -20.82
CA LEU A 120 -10.71 21.09 -22.26
C LEU A 120 -9.41 20.47 -22.79
N VAL A 121 -8.25 20.92 -22.29
CA VAL A 121 -6.93 20.42 -22.69
C VAL A 121 -6.76 18.94 -22.32
N ASP A 122 -7.22 18.53 -21.14
CA ASP A 122 -7.14 17.14 -20.68
C ASP A 122 -7.98 16.21 -21.57
N LYS A 123 -9.17 16.68 -21.99
CA LYS A 123 -10.04 15.93 -22.92
C LYS A 123 -9.39 15.80 -24.30
N VAL A 124 -8.79 16.87 -24.83
CA VAL A 124 -8.08 16.82 -26.11
C VAL A 124 -6.89 15.85 -26.02
N TRP A 125 -6.14 15.90 -24.93
CA TRP A 125 -5.02 14.97 -24.71
C TRP A 125 -5.48 13.51 -24.67
N MET A 126 -6.59 13.19 -24.00
CA MET A 126 -7.16 11.83 -23.99
C MET A 126 -7.60 11.36 -25.38
N ILE A 127 -8.25 12.23 -26.17
CA ILE A 127 -8.66 11.91 -27.55
C ILE A 127 -7.43 11.68 -28.43
N MET A 128 -6.40 12.54 -28.31
CA MET A 128 -5.15 12.38 -29.03
C MET A 128 -4.50 11.04 -28.67
N ASN A 129 -4.35 10.71 -27.39
CA ASN A 129 -3.81 9.41 -26.99
C ASN A 129 -4.61 8.23 -27.58
N GLN A 130 -5.94 8.28 -27.57
CA GLN A 130 -6.76 7.21 -28.16
C GLN A 130 -6.56 7.08 -29.69
N ILE A 131 -6.42 8.20 -30.41
CA ILE A 131 -6.16 8.21 -31.85
C ILE A 131 -4.75 7.67 -32.16
N PHE A 132 -3.76 8.02 -31.34
CA PHE A 132 -2.36 7.67 -31.57
C PHE A 132 -1.98 6.27 -31.08
N GLU A 133 -2.60 5.74 -30.03
CA GLU A 133 -2.33 4.37 -29.55
C GLU A 133 -2.88 3.30 -30.50
N GLN A 134 -3.94 3.59 -31.25
CA GLN A 134 -4.55 2.63 -32.19
C GLN A 134 -3.92 2.65 -33.59
N LYS A 135 -3.00 3.59 -33.87
CA LYS A 135 -2.43 3.79 -35.21
C LYS A 135 -0.91 3.80 -35.15
N THR A 136 -0.26 2.97 -35.97
CA THR A 136 1.20 3.00 -36.13
C THR A 136 1.55 4.11 -37.10
N PHE A 137 2.19 5.17 -36.62
CA PHE A 137 2.69 6.25 -37.46
C PHE A 137 4.17 6.05 -37.79
N LEU A 138 4.54 6.35 -39.03
CA LEU A 138 5.92 6.39 -39.48
C LEU A 138 6.36 7.84 -39.63
N ILE A 139 7.57 8.14 -39.15
CA ILE A 139 8.22 9.42 -39.40
C ILE A 139 9.10 9.24 -40.62
N THR A 140 8.75 9.94 -41.70
CA THR A 140 9.58 9.96 -42.91
C THR A 140 10.89 10.71 -42.66
N GLN A 141 11.91 10.49 -43.47
CA GLN A 141 13.21 11.19 -43.35
C GLN A 141 13.10 12.72 -43.49
N LEU A 142 11.97 13.23 -44.01
CA LEU A 142 11.64 14.65 -44.11
C LEU A 142 10.87 15.18 -42.90
N GLY A 143 10.67 14.38 -41.85
CA GLY A 143 9.97 14.78 -40.62
C GLY A 143 8.45 14.75 -40.72
N ILE A 144 7.89 14.23 -41.81
CA ILE A 144 6.43 14.13 -42.01
C ILE A 144 5.94 12.86 -41.31
N VAL A 145 4.92 13.00 -40.46
CA VAL A 145 4.22 11.91 -39.77
C VAL A 145 3.11 11.39 -40.68
N VAL A 146 3.17 10.11 -41.04
CA VAL A 146 2.19 9.45 -41.91
C VAL A 146 1.66 8.18 -41.25
N ASN A 147 0.38 7.87 -41.45
CA ASN A 147 -0.18 6.62 -40.94
C ASN A 147 0.35 5.45 -41.79
N LYS A 148 0.79 4.37 -41.15
CA LYS A 148 1.36 3.20 -41.84
C LYS A 148 0.35 2.51 -42.77
N GLU A 149 -0.94 2.59 -42.45
CA GLU A 149 -2.03 2.01 -43.27
C GLU A 149 -2.27 2.77 -44.58
N ASP A 150 -1.88 4.04 -44.66
CA ASP A 150 -2.00 4.85 -45.89
C ASP A 150 -0.85 4.56 -46.89
N LEU A 151 0.10 3.69 -46.51
CA LEU A 151 1.28 3.30 -47.29
C LEU A 151 1.24 1.83 -47.76
N SER A 152 0.17 1.11 -47.45
CA SER A 152 -0.10 -0.28 -47.87
C SER A 152 -1.23 -0.35 -48.89
#